data_AF-A0A355FXE5-F1
#
_entry.id   AF-A0A355FXE5-F1
#
_cell.length_a   1.000
_cell.length_b   1.000
_cell.length_c   1.000
_cell.angle_alpha   90.00
_cell.angle_beta   90.00
_cell.angle_gamma   90.00
#
_symmetry.space_group_name_H-M   'P 1'
#
loop_
_entity.id
_entity.type
_entity.pdbx_description
1 polymer ?
#
loop_
_entity_poly.entity_id
_entity_poly.type
_entity_poly.pdbx_seq_one_letter_code
_entity_poly.pdbx_strand_id
1 'polypeptide(L)'
;MGDFEGTRRPSGDTAPGTNAVEAQELALFDEVFAVEREQDLADIKALMRRIQKDPWRGRLVDESRYEFAKAEGRLKYTDEQVEDGQWEADDLDFVIEVLRKEKIDKYFSTVADKYPQAMPVPDSMVRLDQEADIAEKLRSHMPVLIRGNWRMGKTSMVRSLETHQFGAKHSLFIDAMTEYLGEEESLEDFQNHFGADSVVEFIVEREFGDVKPKDRYPKEDEIKQQMTKSRKSPFEFLNEYLAQKDEEMFLSLDEVVGFIKQPEKMKYLASLKDLSQIRLAIVLHRIASFEDSFQEIFVGYETHFVRPLIVEEVGRLVRKPLDGTKITFTDDAIRRILEFTGGRPMEVNQVCRALMTQFSEHKNYRFSYRAEDIDALTGKKYWELQDAFRSAIDNYRQVYNRSMNDVERALIDRLILEGEVSTSDMDADAVQPLIDTTFVAKDETKGVYRVNGTLFKQVLLGLQH
;
A
#
# COMPACT_ATOMS: atom_id res chain seq x y z
N MET A 1 -48.80 14.14 -47.84
CA MET A 1 -49.75 13.01 -47.78
C MET A 1 -48.99 11.76 -48.19
N GLY A 2 -48.72 10.75 -47.40
CA GLY A 2 -48.81 10.48 -45.96
C GLY A 2 -47.72 9.41 -45.70
N ASP A 3 -46.92 9.59 -44.65
CA ASP A 3 -47.00 8.87 -43.36
C ASP A 3 -46.66 7.38 -43.46
N PHE A 4 -45.42 7.06 -43.06
CA PHE A 4 -44.97 5.73 -42.64
C PHE A 4 -44.55 5.84 -41.18
N GLU A 5 -45.49 5.57 -40.27
CA GLU A 5 -45.22 5.38 -38.84
C GLU A 5 -44.57 4.01 -38.61
N GLY A 6 -43.26 4.01 -38.38
CA GLY A 6 -42.53 2.87 -37.82
C GLY A 6 -42.41 3.02 -36.32
N THR A 7 -43.32 2.41 -35.56
CA THR A 7 -43.26 2.29 -34.10
C THR A 7 -42.02 1.49 -33.67
N ARG A 8 -40.97 2.19 -33.23
CA ARG A 8 -39.91 1.61 -32.39
C ARG A 8 -40.41 1.57 -30.94
N ARG A 9 -40.71 0.38 -30.42
CA ARG A 9 -40.75 0.14 -28.97
C ARG A 9 -39.30 0.16 -28.46
N PRO A 10 -38.96 0.93 -27.42
CA PRO A 10 -37.76 0.67 -26.64
C PRO A 10 -38.02 -0.58 -25.80
N SER A 11 -37.17 -1.59 -25.95
CA SER A 11 -37.10 -2.73 -25.04
C SER A 11 -36.62 -2.22 -23.67
N GLY A 12 -37.56 -1.93 -22.79
CA GLY A 12 -37.32 -1.81 -21.37
C GLY A 12 -37.27 -3.20 -20.76
N ASP A 13 -36.08 -3.61 -20.33
CA ASP A 13 -35.87 -4.65 -19.33
C ASP A 13 -34.67 -4.20 -18.47
N THR A 14 -34.86 -3.12 -17.70
CA THR A 14 -34.08 -2.90 -16.48
C THR A 14 -34.75 -3.69 -15.37
N ALA A 15 -34.01 -4.63 -14.77
CA ALA A 15 -34.52 -5.47 -13.69
C ALA A 15 -35.15 -4.61 -12.56
N PRO A 16 -36.32 -4.97 -12.01
CA PRO A 16 -37.05 -4.12 -11.04
C PRO A 16 -36.31 -3.78 -9.73
N GLY A 17 -35.15 -4.39 -9.47
CA GLY A 17 -34.37 -4.21 -8.24
C GLY A 17 -33.29 -3.12 -8.29
N THR A 18 -32.80 -2.72 -9.45
CA THR A 18 -31.66 -1.78 -9.58
C THR A 18 -32.06 -0.35 -9.25
N ASN A 19 -33.22 0.09 -9.75
CA ASN A 19 -33.73 1.46 -9.55
C ASN A 19 -34.04 1.77 -8.07
N ALA A 20 -34.45 0.78 -7.28
CA ALA A 20 -34.78 0.98 -5.88
C ALA A 20 -33.54 1.20 -5.00
N VAL A 21 -32.43 0.52 -5.30
CA VAL A 21 -31.16 0.70 -4.57
C VAL A 21 -30.53 2.04 -4.92
N GLU A 22 -30.49 2.41 -6.21
CA GLU A 22 -29.95 3.71 -6.63
C GLU A 22 -30.73 4.87 -5.99
N ALA A 23 -32.06 4.77 -5.91
CA ALA A 23 -32.88 5.76 -5.22
C ALA A 23 -32.60 5.85 -3.71
N GLN A 24 -32.34 4.71 -3.05
CA GLN A 24 -31.94 4.70 -1.63
C GLN A 24 -30.56 5.31 -1.41
N GLU A 25 -29.61 5.05 -2.32
CA GLU A 25 -28.27 5.62 -2.24
C GLU A 25 -28.32 7.15 -2.44
N LEU A 26 -29.08 7.63 -3.44
CA LEU A 26 -29.33 9.06 -3.67
C LEU A 26 -29.94 9.74 -2.43
N ALA A 27 -30.95 9.13 -1.82
CA ALA A 27 -31.56 9.66 -0.60
C ALA A 27 -30.55 9.74 0.56
N LEU A 28 -29.66 8.75 0.68
CA LEU A 28 -28.60 8.77 1.68
C LEU A 28 -27.56 9.86 1.41
N PHE A 29 -27.23 10.12 0.14
CA PHE A 29 -26.38 11.26 -0.25
C PHE A 29 -27.04 12.61 0.07
N ASP A 30 -28.35 12.73 -0.12
CA ASP A 30 -29.11 13.92 0.26
C ASP A 30 -29.11 14.12 1.78
N GLU A 31 -29.33 13.05 2.55
CA GLU A 31 -29.33 13.09 4.01
C GLU A 31 -27.95 13.42 4.60
N VAL A 32 -26.90 12.73 4.15
CA VAL A 32 -25.55 12.83 4.74
C VAL A 32 -24.86 14.14 4.39
N PHE A 33 -25.12 14.67 3.19
CA PHE A 33 -24.43 15.85 2.67
C PHE A 33 -25.36 17.04 2.47
N ALA A 34 -26.52 17.04 3.14
CA ALA A 34 -27.39 18.20 3.20
C ALA A 34 -26.60 19.44 3.64
N VAL A 35 -26.90 20.57 3.00
CA VAL A 35 -26.42 21.88 3.43
C VAL A 35 -27.59 22.60 4.09
N GLU A 36 -27.53 22.68 5.41
CA GLU A 36 -28.57 23.26 6.25
C GLU A 36 -28.23 24.74 6.46
N ARG A 37 -29.07 25.64 5.94
CA ARG A 37 -28.76 27.09 5.88
C ARG A 37 -28.35 27.70 7.22
N GLU A 38 -28.95 27.23 8.32
CA GLU A 38 -28.65 27.74 9.66
C GLU A 38 -27.34 27.17 10.22
N GLN A 39 -27.06 25.89 9.97
CA GLN A 39 -25.87 25.21 10.49
C GLN A 39 -24.62 25.54 9.68
N ASP A 40 -24.77 25.68 8.37
CA ASP A 40 -23.68 25.93 7.42
C ASP A 40 -23.54 27.41 7.05
N LEU A 41 -24.23 28.32 7.76
CA LEU A 41 -24.30 29.75 7.40
C LEU A 41 -22.92 30.40 7.27
N ALA A 42 -21.97 30.01 8.11
CA ALA A 42 -20.60 30.54 8.07
C ALA A 42 -19.88 30.15 6.76
N ASP A 43 -20.01 28.90 6.34
CA ASP A 43 -19.39 28.39 5.11
C ASP A 43 -20.11 28.94 3.87
N ILE A 44 -21.43 29.07 3.93
CA ILE A 44 -22.23 29.75 2.90
C ILE A 44 -21.74 31.19 2.74
N LYS A 45 -21.63 31.95 3.84
CA LYS A 45 -21.10 33.32 3.83
C LYS A 45 -19.70 33.36 3.23
N ALA A 46 -18.82 32.44 3.59
CA ALA A 46 -17.45 32.39 3.07
C ALA A 46 -17.40 32.24 1.55
N LEU A 47 -18.23 31.37 0.96
CA LEU A 47 -18.33 31.24 -0.50
C LEU A 47 -19.08 32.40 -1.16
N MET A 48 -20.13 32.93 -0.52
CA MET A 48 -20.88 34.08 -1.03
C MET A 48 -20.00 35.31 -1.23
N ARG A 49 -19.01 35.55 -0.34
CA ARG A 49 -18.00 36.63 -0.50
C ARG A 49 -17.19 36.51 -1.80
N ARG A 50 -17.12 35.32 -2.38
CA ARG A 50 -16.28 35.02 -3.55
C ARG A 50 -17.06 34.98 -4.87
N ILE A 51 -18.38 35.24 -4.86
CA ILE A 51 -19.19 35.28 -6.08
C ILE A 51 -18.79 36.47 -6.96
N GLN A 52 -18.57 36.21 -8.26
CA GLN A 52 -18.22 37.24 -9.24
C GLN A 52 -19.45 37.89 -9.87
N LYS A 53 -19.34 39.17 -10.23
CA LYS A 53 -20.36 39.89 -11.03
C LYS A 53 -20.49 39.32 -12.44
N ASP A 54 -19.37 38.96 -13.05
CA ASP A 54 -19.30 38.42 -14.42
C ASP A 54 -18.85 36.95 -14.39
N PRO A 55 -19.76 36.00 -14.68
CA PRO A 55 -19.46 34.56 -14.61
C PRO A 55 -18.63 34.06 -15.81
N TRP A 56 -18.31 34.87 -16.83
CA TRP A 56 -17.58 34.41 -18.02
C TRP A 56 -16.17 33.87 -17.72
N ARG A 57 -15.59 34.23 -16.56
CA ARG A 57 -14.30 33.72 -16.07
C ARG A 57 -14.42 32.69 -14.92
N GLY A 58 -15.64 32.21 -14.65
CA GLY A 58 -15.98 31.36 -13.50
C GLY A 58 -16.87 32.10 -12.50
N ARG A 59 -17.77 31.38 -11.81
CA ARG A 59 -18.71 31.97 -10.84
C ARG A 59 -18.07 32.34 -9.49
N LEU A 60 -17.01 31.64 -9.08
CA LEU A 60 -16.26 31.92 -7.84
C LEU A 60 -14.85 32.41 -8.13
N VAL A 61 -14.37 33.34 -7.32
CA VAL A 61 -12.94 33.71 -7.26
C VAL A 61 -12.20 32.71 -6.40
N ASP A 62 -10.99 32.30 -6.79
CA ASP A 62 -10.08 31.57 -5.90
C ASP A 62 -9.80 32.36 -4.63
N GLU A 63 -9.72 31.67 -3.49
CA GLU A 63 -9.50 32.30 -2.19
C GLU A 63 -8.22 33.15 -2.16
N SER A 64 -7.14 32.66 -2.78
CA SER A 64 -5.85 33.37 -2.91
C SER A 64 -5.93 34.67 -3.72
N ARG A 65 -7.02 34.89 -4.47
CA ARG A 65 -7.26 36.08 -5.30
C ARG A 65 -8.39 36.96 -4.77
N TYR A 66 -8.96 36.64 -3.62
CA TYR A 66 -10.11 37.35 -3.06
C TYR A 66 -9.82 38.85 -2.87
N GLU A 67 -8.74 39.22 -2.19
CA GLU A 67 -8.39 40.63 -1.95
C GLU A 67 -8.17 41.42 -3.24
N PHE A 68 -7.57 40.78 -4.24
CA PHE A 68 -7.36 41.39 -5.56
C PHE A 68 -8.69 41.62 -6.29
N ALA A 69 -9.56 40.61 -6.33
CA ALA A 69 -10.88 40.72 -6.96
C ALA A 69 -11.78 41.75 -6.24
N LYS A 70 -11.64 41.88 -4.92
CA LYS A 70 -12.30 42.90 -4.10
C LYS A 70 -11.83 44.30 -4.48
N ALA A 71 -10.51 44.52 -4.54
CA ALA A 71 -9.92 45.81 -4.92
C ALA A 71 -10.31 46.25 -6.34
N GLU A 72 -10.45 45.29 -7.27
CA GLU A 72 -10.89 45.55 -8.64
C GLU A 72 -12.41 45.61 -8.81
N GLY A 73 -13.19 45.49 -7.73
CA GLY A 73 -14.65 45.58 -7.75
C GLY A 73 -15.35 44.45 -8.50
N ARG A 74 -14.70 43.29 -8.68
CA ARG A 74 -15.20 42.13 -9.43
C ARG A 74 -16.21 41.27 -8.66
N LEU A 75 -16.22 41.38 -7.33
CA LEU A 75 -17.15 40.65 -6.46
C LEU A 75 -18.57 41.19 -6.57
N LYS A 76 -19.57 40.31 -6.57
CA LYS A 76 -20.98 40.66 -6.71
C LYS A 76 -21.56 41.31 -5.45
N TYR A 77 -21.18 40.81 -4.29
CA TYR A 77 -21.66 41.25 -2.99
C TYR A 77 -20.55 41.96 -2.20
N THR A 78 -20.90 43.00 -1.44
CA THR A 78 -20.03 43.56 -0.41
C THR A 78 -20.04 42.66 0.84
N ASP A 79 -19.05 42.79 1.72
CA ASP A 79 -19.02 42.00 2.96
C ASP A 79 -20.26 42.25 3.83
N GLU A 80 -20.76 43.48 3.87
CA GLU A 80 -21.99 43.85 4.59
C GLU A 80 -23.23 43.16 3.98
N GLN A 81 -23.37 43.17 2.65
CA GLN A 81 -24.43 42.43 1.97
C GLN A 81 -24.33 40.92 2.22
N VAL A 82 -23.09 40.41 2.33
CA VAL A 82 -22.87 39.03 2.74
C VAL A 82 -23.34 38.80 4.18
N GLU A 83 -22.95 39.64 5.12
CA GLU A 83 -23.33 39.46 6.52
C GLU A 83 -24.85 39.52 6.75
N ASP A 84 -25.53 40.40 6.04
CA ASP A 84 -26.97 40.63 6.16
C ASP A 84 -27.82 39.62 5.38
N GLY A 85 -27.20 38.67 4.66
CA GLY A 85 -27.94 37.66 3.88
C GLY A 85 -28.62 38.22 2.62
N GLN A 86 -28.16 39.35 2.10
CA GLN A 86 -28.75 40.02 0.93
C GLN A 86 -28.22 39.41 -0.37
N TRP A 87 -28.63 38.18 -0.67
CA TRP A 87 -28.15 37.40 -1.80
C TRP A 87 -29.26 37.03 -2.77
N GLU A 88 -28.92 36.86 -4.04
CA GLU A 88 -29.83 36.26 -5.02
C GLU A 88 -29.98 34.76 -4.76
N ALA A 89 -31.19 34.24 -4.96
CA ALA A 89 -31.50 32.82 -4.73
C ALA A 89 -30.63 31.89 -5.60
N ASP A 90 -30.42 32.24 -6.87
CA ASP A 90 -29.60 31.45 -7.80
C ASP A 90 -28.14 31.32 -7.36
N ASP A 91 -27.58 32.35 -6.72
CA ASP A 91 -26.21 32.30 -6.19
C ASP A 91 -26.14 31.49 -4.91
N LEU A 92 -27.18 31.57 -4.06
CA LEU A 92 -27.30 30.75 -2.86
C LEU A 92 -27.43 29.27 -3.22
N ASP A 93 -28.26 28.93 -4.20
CA ASP A 93 -28.43 27.54 -4.67
C ASP A 93 -27.12 27.00 -5.25
N PHE A 94 -26.39 27.82 -6.01
CA PHE A 94 -25.06 27.48 -6.51
C PHE A 94 -24.04 27.28 -5.37
N VAL A 95 -24.01 28.18 -4.37
CA VAL A 95 -23.11 28.03 -3.20
C VAL A 95 -23.44 26.76 -2.41
N ILE A 96 -24.72 26.45 -2.24
CA ILE A 96 -25.18 25.21 -1.60
C ILE A 96 -24.66 23.99 -2.38
N GLU A 97 -24.75 23.98 -3.72
CA GLU A 97 -24.23 22.90 -4.55
C GLU A 97 -22.70 22.76 -4.42
N VAL A 98 -21.96 23.87 -4.40
CA VAL A 98 -20.50 23.87 -4.22
C VAL A 98 -20.12 23.32 -2.85
N LEU A 99 -20.74 23.81 -1.76
CA LEU A 99 -20.49 23.31 -0.40
C LEU A 99 -20.81 21.82 -0.29
N ARG A 100 -21.93 21.40 -0.88
CA ARG A 100 -22.32 19.99 -0.89
C ARG A 100 -21.24 19.14 -1.56
N LYS A 101 -20.72 19.58 -2.71
CA LYS A 101 -19.62 18.91 -3.40
C LYS A 101 -18.35 18.88 -2.54
N GLU A 102 -17.96 19.98 -1.90
CA GLU A 102 -16.80 20.05 -1.01
C GLU A 102 -16.95 19.09 0.20
N LYS A 103 -18.15 19.02 0.80
CA LYS A 103 -18.46 18.06 1.89
C LYS A 103 -18.31 16.62 1.42
N ILE A 104 -18.81 16.28 0.23
CA ILE A 104 -18.68 14.95 -0.38
C ILE A 104 -17.19 14.61 -0.63
N ASP A 105 -16.48 15.47 -1.37
CA ASP A 105 -15.06 15.27 -1.72
C ASP A 105 -14.21 15.12 -0.44
N LYS A 106 -14.47 15.92 0.60
CA LYS A 106 -13.78 15.83 1.91
C LYS A 106 -14.07 14.53 2.64
N TYR A 107 -15.33 14.10 2.70
CA TYR A 107 -15.72 12.86 3.38
C TYR A 107 -15.02 11.66 2.73
N PHE A 108 -15.16 11.51 1.42
CA PHE A 108 -14.57 10.38 0.71
C PHE A 108 -13.04 10.42 0.69
N SER A 109 -12.42 11.61 0.58
CA SER A 109 -10.95 11.72 0.67
C SER A 109 -10.43 11.31 2.05
N THR A 110 -11.12 11.71 3.13
CA THR A 110 -10.76 11.30 4.50
C THR A 110 -10.83 9.77 4.66
N VAL A 111 -11.82 9.13 4.02
CA VAL A 111 -11.90 7.66 4.00
C VAL A 111 -10.80 7.05 3.13
N ALA A 112 -10.51 7.63 1.96
CA ALA A 112 -9.47 7.17 1.06
C ALA A 112 -8.06 7.21 1.70
N ASP A 113 -7.81 8.18 2.58
CA ASP A 113 -6.54 8.31 3.30
C ASP A 113 -6.25 7.16 4.27
N LYS A 114 -7.28 6.38 4.63
CA LYS A 114 -7.12 5.13 5.39
C LYS A 114 -6.44 4.00 4.60
N TYR A 115 -6.30 4.16 3.27
CA TYR A 115 -5.62 3.22 2.38
C TYR A 115 -4.26 3.79 1.93
N PRO A 116 -3.17 3.48 2.65
CA PRO A 116 -1.84 3.97 2.32
C PRO A 116 -1.35 3.39 0.99
N GLN A 117 -0.74 4.24 0.15
CA GLN A 117 -0.29 3.86 -1.20
C GLN A 117 1.01 3.04 -1.22
N ALA A 118 1.90 3.23 -0.26
CA ALA A 118 3.25 2.67 -0.31
C ALA A 118 3.92 2.44 1.05
N MET A 119 3.22 2.71 2.16
CA MET A 119 3.78 2.61 3.51
C MET A 119 3.55 1.20 4.08
N PRO A 120 4.54 0.63 4.79
CA PRO A 120 4.32 -0.56 5.59
C PRO A 120 3.24 -0.34 6.65
N VAL A 121 2.43 -1.37 6.92
CA VAL A 121 1.47 -1.38 8.03
C VAL A 121 2.07 -2.20 9.18
N PRO A 122 2.43 -1.59 10.32
CA PRO A 122 3.08 -2.31 11.41
C PRO A 122 2.19 -3.30 12.17
N ASP A 123 0.88 -3.10 12.15
CA ASP A 123 -0.12 -3.99 12.74
C ASP A 123 -0.89 -4.64 11.58
N SER A 124 -0.30 -5.69 10.98
CA SER A 124 -0.91 -6.34 9.82
C SER A 124 -2.11 -7.16 10.27
N MET A 125 -3.28 -6.88 9.72
CA MET A 125 -4.49 -7.65 10.00
C MET A 125 -4.67 -8.89 9.11
N VAL A 126 -3.75 -9.14 8.19
CA VAL A 126 -3.79 -10.22 7.19
C VAL A 126 -2.54 -11.09 7.30
N ARG A 127 -2.64 -12.34 6.83
CA ARG A 127 -1.58 -13.37 6.88
C ARG A 127 -1.10 -13.72 8.29
N LEU A 128 -2.02 -13.66 9.26
CA LEU A 128 -1.74 -13.97 10.66
C LEU A 128 -1.32 -15.44 10.88
N ASP A 129 -1.77 -16.34 10.01
CA ASP A 129 -1.32 -17.73 9.94
C ASP A 129 0.16 -17.82 9.55
N GLN A 130 0.55 -17.17 8.46
CA GLN A 130 1.95 -17.16 8.00
C GLN A 130 2.86 -16.44 8.99
N GLU A 131 2.36 -15.39 9.64
CA GLU A 131 3.05 -14.71 10.74
C GLU A 131 3.31 -15.66 11.92
N ALA A 132 2.29 -16.41 12.36
CA ALA A 132 2.41 -17.36 13.46
C ALA A 132 3.43 -18.47 13.15
N ASP A 133 3.42 -18.99 11.91
CA ASP A 133 4.38 -19.99 11.45
C ASP A 133 5.82 -19.45 11.52
N ILE A 134 6.05 -18.22 11.01
CA ILE A 134 7.37 -17.56 11.08
C ILE A 134 7.80 -17.36 12.54
N ALA A 135 6.88 -16.90 13.39
CA ALA A 135 7.16 -16.66 14.80
C ALA A 135 7.54 -17.96 15.54
N GLU A 136 6.91 -19.09 15.21
CA GLU A 136 7.28 -20.40 15.77
C GLU A 136 8.73 -20.77 15.42
N LYS A 137 9.12 -20.63 14.16
CA LYS A 137 10.50 -20.90 13.71
C LYS A 137 11.51 -20.05 14.49
N LEU A 138 11.26 -18.74 14.55
CA LEU A 138 12.12 -17.81 15.28
C LEU A 138 12.23 -18.16 16.77
N ARG A 139 11.12 -18.51 17.44
CA ARG A 139 11.14 -18.94 18.85
C ARG A 139 11.97 -20.20 19.06
N SER A 140 12.05 -21.08 18.07
CA SER A 140 12.89 -22.29 18.07
C SER A 140 14.36 -22.06 17.67
N HIS A 141 14.81 -20.79 17.62
CA HIS A 141 16.16 -20.39 17.16
C HIS A 141 16.45 -20.73 15.68
N MET A 142 15.44 -21.04 14.88
CA MET A 142 15.61 -21.21 13.44
C MET A 142 15.61 -19.83 12.77
N PRO A 143 16.70 -19.42 12.08
CA PRO A 143 16.72 -18.15 11.37
C PRO A 143 15.81 -18.22 10.14
N VAL A 144 15.13 -17.12 9.83
CA VAL A 144 14.09 -17.07 8.80
C VAL A 144 14.49 -16.13 7.67
N LEU A 145 14.27 -16.56 6.43
CA LEU A 145 14.40 -15.75 5.22
C LEU A 145 12.99 -15.46 4.67
N ILE A 146 12.54 -14.21 4.79
CA ILE A 146 11.24 -13.75 4.30
C ILE A 146 11.41 -13.21 2.87
N ARG A 147 10.78 -13.88 1.91
CA ARG A 147 11.01 -13.67 0.48
C ARG A 147 9.75 -13.28 -0.27
N GLY A 148 9.95 -12.75 -1.48
CA GLY A 148 8.88 -12.35 -2.40
C GLY A 148 9.24 -11.07 -3.14
N ASN A 149 8.42 -10.66 -4.10
CA ASN A 149 8.68 -9.44 -4.86
C ASN A 149 8.34 -8.17 -4.09
N TRP A 150 8.76 -7.03 -4.65
CA TRP A 150 8.38 -5.71 -4.16
C TRP A 150 6.86 -5.60 -4.00
N ARG A 151 6.45 -4.86 -2.97
CA ARG A 151 5.04 -4.51 -2.69
C ARG A 151 4.11 -5.67 -2.29
N MET A 152 4.67 -6.85 -2.00
CA MET A 152 3.92 -7.98 -1.46
C MET A 152 3.59 -7.88 0.04
N GLY A 153 4.13 -6.89 0.76
CA GLY A 153 3.91 -6.71 2.20
C GLY A 153 4.93 -7.42 3.10
N LYS A 154 6.16 -7.66 2.61
CA LYS A 154 7.24 -8.25 3.42
C LYS A 154 7.62 -7.39 4.63
N THR A 155 7.87 -6.10 4.42
CA THR A 155 8.13 -5.15 5.50
C THR A 155 6.98 -5.10 6.50
N SER A 156 5.72 -5.12 6.03
CA SER A 156 4.55 -5.17 6.92
C SER A 156 4.49 -6.47 7.73
N MET A 157 4.82 -7.61 7.12
CA MET A 157 4.92 -8.89 7.84
C MET A 157 5.94 -8.82 8.97
N VAL A 158 7.14 -8.29 8.70
CA VAL A 158 8.19 -8.15 9.70
C VAL A 158 7.78 -7.22 10.83
N ARG A 159 7.25 -6.03 10.49
CA ARG A 159 6.76 -5.07 11.49
C ARG A 159 5.61 -5.66 12.33
N SER A 160 4.78 -6.51 11.74
CA SER A 160 3.71 -7.23 12.44
C SER A 160 4.24 -8.22 13.48
N LEU A 161 5.33 -8.94 13.16
CA LEU A 161 6.01 -9.80 14.14
C LEU A 161 6.48 -8.99 15.36
N GLU A 162 7.01 -7.78 15.15
CA GLU A 162 7.41 -6.89 16.24
C GLU A 162 6.23 -6.49 17.13
N THR A 163 5.07 -6.20 16.54
CA THR A 163 3.90 -5.70 17.29
C THR A 163 3.07 -6.81 17.94
N HIS A 164 2.90 -7.96 17.26
CA HIS A 164 2.00 -9.05 17.70
C HIS A 164 2.70 -10.16 18.47
N GLN A 165 3.97 -10.45 18.16
CA GLN A 165 4.63 -11.69 18.60
C GLN A 165 5.76 -11.47 19.60
N PHE A 166 6.61 -10.47 19.38
CA PHE A 166 7.83 -10.25 20.17
C PHE A 166 7.77 -8.99 21.05
N GLY A 167 7.01 -7.97 20.63
CA GLY A 167 6.93 -6.69 21.32
C GLY A 167 8.08 -5.75 20.96
N ALA A 168 7.78 -4.46 20.85
CA ALA A 168 8.74 -3.42 20.42
C ALA A 168 10.00 -3.35 21.31
N LYS A 169 9.88 -3.58 22.62
CA LYS A 169 11.02 -3.56 23.55
C LYS A 169 12.00 -4.72 23.35
N HIS A 170 11.58 -5.79 22.67
CA HIS A 170 12.38 -6.98 22.40
C HIS A 170 12.64 -7.18 20.90
N SER A 171 12.40 -6.14 20.10
CA SER A 171 12.56 -6.18 18.64
C SER A 171 13.47 -5.07 18.17
N LEU A 172 14.30 -5.35 17.17
CA LEU A 172 15.07 -4.37 16.44
C LEU A 172 14.85 -4.59 14.94
N PHE A 173 14.40 -3.54 14.26
CA PHE A 173 14.28 -3.51 12.81
C PHE A 173 15.34 -2.59 12.24
N ILE A 174 16.04 -3.08 11.22
CA ILE A 174 17.03 -2.31 10.47
C ILE A 174 16.63 -2.36 9.00
N ASP A 175 16.42 -1.18 8.40
CA ASP A 175 16.43 -1.04 6.95
C ASP A 175 17.89 -1.01 6.50
N ALA A 176 18.35 -2.10 5.90
CA ALA A 176 19.77 -2.25 5.58
C ALA A 176 20.24 -1.23 4.54
N MET A 177 19.32 -0.63 3.77
CA MET A 177 19.64 0.41 2.79
C MET A 177 19.87 1.78 3.43
N THR A 178 19.33 2.05 4.63
CA THR A 178 19.56 3.34 5.32
C THR A 178 20.92 3.39 6.02
N GLU A 179 21.50 2.21 6.32
CA GLU A 179 22.79 2.05 6.99
C GLU A 179 23.96 1.91 5.99
N TYR A 180 23.67 2.00 4.69
CA TYR A 180 24.65 1.76 3.63
C TYR A 180 25.49 3.00 3.29
N LEU A 181 26.81 2.93 3.47
CA LEU A 181 27.72 4.05 3.17
C LEU A 181 28.32 4.05 1.75
N GLY A 182 28.10 3.00 0.95
CA GLY A 182 28.50 2.94 -0.47
C GLY A 182 29.24 1.66 -0.92
N GLU A 183 29.44 1.51 -2.22
CA GLU A 183 30.01 0.28 -2.84
C GLU A 183 31.50 0.08 -2.54
N GLU A 184 32.23 1.16 -2.23
CA GLU A 184 33.68 1.13 -2.00
C GLU A 184 34.06 0.74 -0.56
N GLU A 185 33.08 0.62 0.33
CA GLU A 185 33.31 0.29 1.73
C GLU A 185 33.80 -1.15 1.91
N SER A 186 34.89 -1.30 2.68
CA SER A 186 35.45 -2.61 2.99
C SER A 186 34.53 -3.45 3.89
N LEU A 187 34.67 -4.77 3.85
CA LEU A 187 33.91 -5.65 4.75
C LEU A 187 34.19 -5.34 6.23
N GLU A 188 35.43 -5.03 6.58
CA GLU A 188 35.82 -4.69 7.95
C GLU A 188 35.12 -3.41 8.43
N ASP A 189 35.10 -2.36 7.60
CA ASP A 189 34.40 -1.12 7.93
C ASP A 189 32.90 -1.38 8.09
N PHE A 190 32.29 -2.11 7.14
CA PHE A 190 30.88 -2.51 7.22
C PHE A 190 30.56 -3.24 8.52
N GLN A 191 31.38 -4.22 8.92
CA GLN A 191 31.20 -4.98 10.16
C GLN A 191 31.29 -4.10 11.41
N ASN A 192 32.11 -3.05 11.36
CA ASN A 192 32.35 -2.16 12.50
C ASN A 192 31.25 -1.11 12.72
N HIS A 193 30.46 -0.76 11.70
CA HIS A 193 29.45 0.29 11.83
C HIS A 193 28.02 -0.14 11.48
N PHE A 194 27.79 -1.20 10.68
CA PHE A 194 26.46 -1.55 10.22
C PHE A 194 25.53 -1.84 11.40
N GLY A 195 24.46 -1.05 11.52
CA GLY A 195 23.51 -1.13 12.63
C GLY A 195 23.99 -0.51 13.94
N ALA A 196 25.17 0.12 14.00
CA ALA A 196 25.72 0.74 15.21
C ALA A 196 24.76 1.76 15.84
N ASP A 197 24.20 2.66 15.03
CA ASP A 197 23.26 3.66 15.51
C ASP A 197 21.95 3.02 15.96
N SER A 198 21.41 2.09 15.17
CA SER A 198 20.20 1.32 15.51
C SER A 198 20.34 0.53 16.83
N VAL A 199 21.50 -0.09 17.08
CA VAL A 199 21.80 -0.82 18.32
C VAL A 199 21.91 0.12 19.52
N VAL A 200 22.60 1.24 19.35
CA VAL A 200 22.73 2.26 20.41
C VAL A 200 21.37 2.83 20.76
N GLU A 201 20.57 3.17 19.76
CA GLU A 201 19.22 3.68 19.91
C GLU A 201 18.35 2.70 20.70
N PHE A 202 18.36 1.42 20.31
CA PHE A 202 17.64 0.35 20.99
C PHE A 202 18.01 0.24 22.48
N ILE A 203 19.30 0.19 22.81
CA ILE A 203 19.77 0.08 24.19
C ILE A 203 19.33 1.31 24.99
N VAL A 204 19.46 2.50 24.42
CA VAL A 204 19.10 3.74 25.11
C VAL A 204 17.60 3.86 25.33
N GLU A 205 16.77 3.53 24.35
CA GLU A 205 15.31 3.51 24.53
C GLU A 205 14.86 2.49 25.55
N ARG A 206 15.52 1.33 25.61
CA ARG A 206 15.21 0.27 26.57
C ARG A 206 15.53 0.68 28.00
N GLU A 207 16.70 1.24 28.25
CA GLU A 207 17.18 1.57 29.60
C GLU A 207 16.73 2.96 30.08
N PHE A 208 16.49 3.88 29.14
CA PHE A 208 16.29 5.30 29.43
C PHE A 208 15.07 5.91 28.69
N GLY A 209 14.12 5.11 28.21
CA GLY A 209 12.98 5.57 27.41
C GLY A 209 12.11 6.68 28.03
N ASP A 210 12.16 6.86 29.36
CA ASP A 210 11.46 7.94 30.07
C ASP A 210 12.26 9.26 30.15
N VAL A 211 13.49 9.27 29.64
CA VAL A 211 14.41 10.42 29.68
C VAL A 211 14.09 11.41 28.56
N LYS A 212 14.20 12.71 28.85
CA LYS A 212 13.93 13.77 27.86
C LYS A 212 14.94 13.70 26.72
N PRO A 213 14.56 14.06 25.48
CA PRO A 213 15.45 13.99 24.31
C PRO A 213 16.83 14.66 24.50
N LYS A 214 16.86 15.79 25.22
CA LYS A 214 18.11 16.53 25.52
C LYS A 214 19.13 15.76 26.36
N ASP A 215 18.67 14.80 27.17
CA ASP A 215 19.49 14.01 28.08
C ASP A 215 19.78 12.61 27.48
N ARG A 216 19.24 12.32 26.29
CA ARG A 216 19.40 11.07 25.53
C ARG A 216 20.76 11.01 24.82
N TYR A 217 21.19 12.10 24.18
CA TYR A 217 22.46 12.16 23.44
C TYR A 217 23.69 11.76 24.26
N PRO A 218 23.90 12.26 25.50
CA PRO A 218 25.04 11.81 26.31
C PRO A 218 25.02 10.30 26.60
N LYS A 219 23.83 9.69 26.67
CA LYS A 219 23.68 8.24 26.87
C LYS A 219 24.00 7.46 25.61
N GLU A 220 23.56 7.94 24.45
CA GLU A 220 23.96 7.37 23.16
C GLU A 220 25.49 7.41 22.99
N ASP A 221 26.13 8.53 23.33
CA ASP A 221 27.59 8.67 23.29
C ASP A 221 28.30 7.73 24.28
N GLU A 222 27.77 7.55 25.50
CA GLU A 222 28.31 6.60 26.48
C GLU A 222 28.28 5.17 25.93
N ILE A 223 27.17 4.74 25.32
CA ILE A 223 27.03 3.40 24.72
C ILE A 223 27.93 3.26 23.49
N LYS A 224 27.98 4.27 22.61
CA LYS A 224 28.91 4.29 21.46
C LYS A 224 30.35 4.10 21.89
N GLN A 225 30.80 4.82 22.92
CA GLN A 225 32.16 4.66 23.46
C GLN A 225 32.41 3.27 24.05
N GLN A 226 31.43 2.66 24.71
CA GLN A 226 31.54 1.30 25.23
C GLN A 226 31.69 0.30 24.08
N MET A 227 30.87 0.42 23.04
CA MET A 227 30.93 -0.39 21.84
C MET A 227 32.30 -0.26 21.15
N THR A 228 32.78 0.96 20.87
CA THR A 228 34.12 1.19 20.29
C THR A 228 35.24 0.59 21.14
N LYS A 229 35.18 0.74 22.48
CA LYS A 229 36.19 0.18 23.39
C LYS A 229 36.20 -1.34 23.41
N SER A 230 35.05 -1.98 23.20
CA SER A 230 34.92 -3.44 23.19
C SER A 230 35.60 -4.10 21.99
N ARG A 231 35.83 -3.35 20.90
CA ARG A 231 36.34 -3.85 19.60
C ARG A 231 35.50 -4.99 19.00
N LYS A 232 34.21 -5.04 19.35
CA LYS A 232 33.22 -5.97 18.82
C LYS A 232 32.39 -5.28 17.76
N SER A 233 31.82 -6.06 16.85
CA SER A 233 30.79 -5.54 15.96
C SER A 233 29.57 -5.06 16.77
N PRO A 234 28.71 -4.19 16.20
CA PRO A 234 27.51 -3.74 16.89
C PRO A 234 26.61 -4.88 17.40
N PHE A 235 26.46 -5.96 16.63
CA PHE A 235 25.61 -7.08 17.01
C PHE A 235 26.27 -8.04 18.01
N GLU A 236 27.60 -8.19 17.96
CA GLU A 236 28.34 -8.92 19.00
C GLU A 236 28.24 -8.19 20.34
N PHE A 237 28.37 -6.86 20.34
CA PHE A 237 28.17 -6.03 21.52
C PHE A 237 26.75 -6.16 22.07
N LEU A 238 25.74 -6.10 21.19
CA LEU A 238 24.34 -6.28 21.56
C LEU A 238 24.05 -7.68 22.14
N ASN A 239 24.58 -8.74 21.52
CA ASN A 239 24.40 -10.11 21.99
C ASN A 239 24.97 -10.30 23.42
N GLU A 240 26.13 -9.72 23.72
CA GLU A 240 26.68 -9.77 25.08
C GLU A 240 25.89 -8.93 26.08
N TYR A 241 25.44 -7.74 25.67
CA TYR A 241 24.56 -6.90 26.48
C TYR A 241 23.28 -7.65 26.89
N LEU A 242 22.66 -8.33 25.93
CA LEU A 242 21.47 -9.16 26.15
C LEU A 242 21.76 -10.38 27.04
N ALA A 243 22.91 -11.05 26.82
CA ALA A 243 23.32 -12.19 27.63
C ALA A 243 23.55 -11.80 29.10
N GLN A 244 24.07 -10.61 29.38
CA GLN A 244 24.22 -10.09 30.76
C GLN A 244 22.88 -9.87 31.46
N LYS A 245 21.80 -9.73 30.69
CA LYS A 245 20.43 -9.51 31.19
C LYS A 245 19.58 -10.77 31.18
N ASP A 246 20.10 -11.89 30.66
CA ASP A 246 19.34 -13.14 30.43
C ASP A 246 18.11 -12.90 29.52
N GLU A 247 18.31 -12.12 28.46
CA GLU A 247 17.25 -11.70 27.54
C GLU A 247 17.60 -12.08 26.11
N GLU A 248 16.56 -12.36 25.32
CA GLU A 248 16.67 -12.59 23.88
C GLU A 248 15.95 -11.47 23.13
N MET A 249 16.32 -11.28 21.86
CA MET A 249 15.68 -10.30 20.98
C MET A 249 15.34 -10.89 19.60
N PHE A 250 14.32 -10.31 18.99
CA PHE A 250 14.04 -10.44 17.57
C PHE A 250 14.80 -9.36 16.79
N LEU A 251 15.65 -9.77 15.84
CA LEU A 251 16.34 -8.88 14.91
C LEU A 251 15.78 -9.12 13.51
N SER A 252 15.35 -8.04 12.86
CA SER A 252 14.93 -8.07 11.47
C SER A 252 15.75 -7.14 10.61
N LEU A 253 16.25 -7.67 9.50
CA LEU A 253 17.02 -6.91 8.51
C LEU A 253 16.22 -6.85 7.21
N ASP A 254 15.76 -5.65 6.84
CA ASP A 254 15.00 -5.41 5.62
C ASP A 254 15.90 -4.89 4.48
N GLU A 255 15.46 -5.07 3.23
CA GLU A 255 16.12 -4.55 2.03
C GLU A 255 17.60 -4.98 1.86
N VAL A 256 17.99 -6.14 2.40
CA VAL A 256 19.35 -6.72 2.29
C VAL A 256 19.79 -6.96 0.83
N VAL A 257 18.83 -6.95 -0.10
CA VAL A 257 19.07 -6.98 -1.55
C VAL A 257 20.00 -5.86 -2.04
N GLY A 258 20.16 -4.77 -1.28
CA GLY A 258 21.14 -3.72 -1.59
C GLY A 258 22.56 -4.24 -1.75
N PHE A 259 22.89 -5.30 -1.00
CA PHE A 259 24.21 -5.91 -0.96
C PHE A 259 24.37 -7.08 -1.94
N ILE A 260 23.45 -7.25 -2.89
CA ILE A 260 23.42 -8.40 -3.81
C ILE A 260 24.70 -8.55 -4.66
N LYS A 261 25.42 -7.46 -4.89
CA LYS A 261 26.72 -7.47 -5.59
C LYS A 261 27.94 -7.58 -4.65
N GLN A 262 27.71 -7.63 -3.35
CA GLN A 262 28.70 -7.69 -2.26
C GLN A 262 28.42 -8.94 -1.39
N PRO A 263 28.60 -10.16 -1.95
CA PRO A 263 28.19 -11.41 -1.31
C PRO A 263 28.89 -11.64 0.04
N GLU A 264 30.09 -11.09 0.25
CA GLU A 264 30.78 -11.11 1.53
C GLU A 264 30.03 -10.36 2.64
N LYS A 265 29.41 -9.22 2.33
CA LYS A 265 28.58 -8.48 3.28
C LYS A 265 27.30 -9.25 3.58
N MET A 266 26.67 -9.84 2.56
CA MET A 266 25.51 -10.72 2.77
C MET A 266 25.84 -11.95 3.63
N LYS A 267 27.02 -12.57 3.43
CA LYS A 267 27.50 -13.67 4.28
C LYS A 267 27.69 -13.24 5.73
N TYR A 268 28.22 -12.05 5.98
CA TYR A 268 28.31 -11.50 7.33
C TYR A 268 26.92 -11.34 7.96
N LEU A 269 25.97 -10.70 7.26
CA LEU A 269 24.60 -10.56 7.75
C LEU A 269 23.94 -11.92 8.01
N ALA A 270 24.17 -12.90 7.12
CA ALA A 270 23.68 -14.26 7.28
C ALA A 270 24.32 -14.98 8.48
N SER A 271 25.54 -14.63 8.88
CA SER A 271 26.23 -15.23 10.04
C SER A 271 25.72 -14.72 11.38
N LEU A 272 24.94 -13.63 11.41
CA LEU A 272 24.36 -13.11 12.66
C LEU A 272 23.39 -14.11 13.34
N LYS A 273 22.93 -15.15 12.62
CA LYS A 273 22.16 -16.27 13.19
C LYS A 273 22.92 -17.04 14.27
N ASP A 274 24.24 -16.95 14.29
CA ASP A 274 25.09 -17.70 15.23
C ASP A 274 25.17 -17.00 16.62
N LEU A 275 24.57 -15.81 16.75
CA LEU A 275 24.49 -15.05 18.00
C LEU A 275 23.34 -15.58 18.87
N SER A 276 23.69 -16.19 20.01
CA SER A 276 22.76 -16.97 20.85
C SER A 276 21.53 -16.20 21.37
N GLN A 277 21.65 -14.88 21.57
CA GLN A 277 20.57 -14.03 22.09
C GLN A 277 19.72 -13.41 20.99
N ILE A 278 20.01 -13.67 19.71
CA ILE A 278 19.35 -13.04 18.57
C ILE A 278 18.52 -14.06 17.79
N ARG A 279 17.26 -13.71 17.54
CA ARG A 279 16.37 -14.41 16.61
C ARG A 279 16.29 -13.63 15.31
N LEU A 280 16.89 -14.17 14.27
CA LEU A 280 17.15 -13.44 13.04
C LEU A 280 16.11 -13.72 11.96
N ALA A 281 15.48 -12.65 11.48
CA ALA A 281 14.76 -12.64 10.21
C ALA A 281 15.46 -11.73 9.20
N ILE A 282 15.66 -12.22 7.99
CA ILE A 282 16.18 -11.43 6.86
C ILE A 282 15.10 -11.32 5.80
N VAL A 283 14.86 -10.12 5.31
CA VAL A 283 13.96 -9.88 4.17
C VAL A 283 14.77 -9.70 2.91
N LEU A 284 14.40 -10.44 1.87
CA LEU A 284 15.12 -10.42 0.61
C LEU A 284 14.14 -10.44 -0.57
N HIS A 285 14.34 -9.55 -1.54
CA HIS A 285 13.61 -9.66 -2.81
C HIS A 285 14.11 -10.86 -3.60
N ARG A 286 13.20 -11.42 -4.40
CA ARG A 286 13.53 -12.50 -5.32
C ARG A 286 14.14 -11.90 -6.59
N ILE A 287 15.32 -12.37 -7.01
CA ILE A 287 15.97 -11.93 -8.26
C ILE A 287 16.62 -13.16 -8.89
N ALA A 288 16.09 -13.60 -10.03
CA ALA A 288 16.44 -14.88 -10.67
C ALA A 288 17.94 -15.11 -10.80
N SER A 289 18.69 -14.09 -11.21
CA SER A 289 20.13 -14.19 -11.48
C SER A 289 20.99 -14.40 -10.24
N PHE A 290 20.42 -14.28 -9.03
CA PHE A 290 21.15 -14.40 -7.76
C PHE A 290 20.61 -15.51 -6.87
N GLU A 291 19.60 -16.28 -7.32
CA GLU A 291 18.99 -17.34 -6.50
C GLU A 291 20.00 -18.40 -6.06
N ASP A 292 20.90 -18.82 -6.95
CA ASP A 292 21.96 -19.78 -6.60
C ASP A 292 22.88 -19.23 -5.51
N SER A 293 23.27 -17.95 -5.62
CA SER A 293 24.08 -17.29 -4.59
C SER A 293 23.33 -17.16 -3.27
N PHE A 294 22.03 -16.91 -3.29
CA PHE A 294 21.22 -16.85 -2.08
C PHE A 294 21.11 -18.21 -1.39
N GLN A 295 20.96 -19.30 -2.15
CA GLN A 295 20.96 -20.65 -1.60
C GLN A 295 22.28 -20.97 -0.88
N GLU A 296 23.41 -20.53 -1.44
CA GLU A 296 24.73 -20.71 -0.81
C GLU A 296 24.93 -19.84 0.44
N ILE A 297 24.44 -18.60 0.42
CA ILE A 297 24.65 -17.64 1.53
C ILE A 297 23.75 -17.96 2.71
N PHE A 298 22.48 -18.29 2.47
CA PHE A 298 21.47 -18.48 3.50
C PHE A 298 21.24 -19.97 3.83
N VAL A 299 22.29 -20.79 3.74
CA VAL A 299 22.23 -22.18 4.20
C VAL A 299 21.79 -22.25 5.66
N GLY A 300 20.80 -23.11 5.94
CA GLY A 300 20.24 -23.30 7.28
C GLY A 300 19.19 -22.24 7.69
N TYR A 301 18.73 -21.40 6.76
CA TYR A 301 17.56 -20.55 6.97
C TYR A 301 16.29 -21.28 6.52
N GLU A 302 15.21 -21.10 7.28
CA GLU A 302 13.88 -21.46 6.81
C GLU A 302 13.36 -20.36 5.88
N THR A 303 13.02 -20.72 4.65
CA THR A 303 12.54 -19.75 3.65
C THR A 303 11.01 -19.67 3.65
N HIS A 304 10.47 -18.47 3.87
CA HIS A 304 9.05 -18.18 3.77
C HIS A 304 8.79 -17.19 2.62
N PHE A 305 8.14 -17.64 1.55
CA PHE A 305 7.64 -16.74 0.51
C PHE A 305 6.32 -16.11 0.94
N VAL A 306 6.24 -14.78 0.92
CA VAL A 306 5.02 -14.05 1.29
C VAL A 306 3.95 -14.30 0.23
N ARG A 307 2.93 -15.07 0.62
CA ARG A 307 1.86 -15.54 -0.27
C ARG A 307 0.92 -14.40 -0.69
N PRO A 308 0.18 -14.51 -1.81
CA PRO A 308 -0.85 -13.53 -2.12
C PRO A 308 -1.96 -13.58 -1.05
N LEU A 309 -2.70 -12.48 -0.90
CA LEU A 309 -3.86 -12.45 -0.01
C LEU A 309 -4.97 -13.33 -0.58
N ILE A 310 -5.63 -14.09 0.30
CA ILE A 310 -6.86 -14.81 -0.03
C ILE A 310 -8.07 -13.88 0.03
N VAL A 311 -9.23 -14.32 -0.47
CA VAL A 311 -10.45 -13.49 -0.54
C VAL A 311 -10.88 -12.95 0.82
N GLU A 312 -10.78 -13.75 1.87
CA GLU A 312 -11.12 -13.36 3.25
C GLU A 312 -10.18 -12.25 3.75
N GLU A 313 -8.90 -12.32 3.39
CA GLU A 313 -7.89 -11.33 3.77
C GLU A 313 -8.03 -10.04 2.98
N VAL A 314 -8.32 -10.12 1.67
CA VAL A 314 -8.67 -8.93 0.88
C VAL A 314 -9.92 -8.28 1.47
N GLY A 315 -10.94 -9.08 1.82
CA GLY A 315 -12.15 -8.58 2.47
C GLY A 315 -11.84 -7.84 3.78
N ARG A 316 -10.96 -8.39 4.61
CA ARG A 316 -10.52 -7.74 5.85
C ARG A 316 -9.72 -6.45 5.58
N LEU A 317 -8.78 -6.50 4.63
CA LEU A 317 -7.95 -5.35 4.23
C LEU A 317 -8.80 -4.18 3.71
N VAL A 318 -9.87 -4.48 2.97
CA VAL A 318 -10.79 -3.48 2.44
C VAL A 318 -11.75 -2.98 3.51
N ARG A 319 -12.35 -3.86 4.33
CA ARG A 319 -13.48 -3.49 5.21
C ARG A 319 -13.07 -2.94 6.56
N LYS A 320 -12.02 -3.46 7.21
CA LYS A 320 -11.64 -3.01 8.57
C LYS A 320 -11.32 -1.50 8.63
N PRO A 321 -10.65 -0.88 7.65
CA PRO A 321 -10.46 0.57 7.66
C PRO A 321 -11.78 1.36 7.61
N LEU A 322 -12.86 0.76 7.10
CA LEU A 322 -14.17 1.39 6.96
C LEU A 322 -15.03 1.31 8.23
N ASP A 323 -14.55 0.65 9.28
CA ASP A 323 -15.24 0.58 10.56
C ASP A 323 -15.60 2.00 11.06
N GLY A 324 -16.87 2.19 11.44
CA GLY A 324 -17.42 3.49 11.84
C GLY A 324 -17.80 4.44 10.69
N THR A 325 -17.65 4.04 9.43
CA THR A 325 -18.13 4.80 8.26
C THR A 325 -19.46 4.25 7.74
N LYS A 326 -20.12 4.99 6.84
CA LYS A 326 -21.31 4.50 6.11
C LYS A 326 -20.94 3.70 4.84
N ILE A 327 -19.65 3.55 4.53
CA ILE A 327 -19.17 2.94 3.28
C ILE A 327 -18.99 1.43 3.46
N THR A 328 -19.41 0.66 2.46
CA THR A 328 -19.36 -0.80 2.44
C THR A 328 -18.90 -1.34 1.08
N PHE A 329 -18.38 -2.57 1.08
CA PHE A 329 -18.04 -3.34 -0.14
C PHE A 329 -18.72 -4.70 -0.06
N THR A 330 -19.45 -5.06 -1.12
CA THR A 330 -20.07 -6.40 -1.27
C THR A 330 -19.03 -7.50 -1.45
N ASP A 331 -19.37 -8.76 -1.17
CA ASP A 331 -18.43 -9.89 -1.32
C ASP A 331 -17.97 -10.07 -2.78
N ASP A 332 -18.85 -9.82 -3.75
CA ASP A 332 -18.48 -9.90 -5.16
C ASP A 332 -17.54 -8.76 -5.58
N ALA A 333 -17.68 -7.56 -5.01
CA ALA A 333 -16.69 -6.49 -5.18
C ALA A 333 -15.30 -6.92 -4.66
N ILE A 334 -15.24 -7.57 -3.49
CA ILE A 334 -13.98 -8.10 -2.94
C ILE A 334 -13.36 -9.13 -3.88
N ARG A 335 -14.17 -10.03 -4.46
CA ARG A 335 -13.68 -11.01 -5.44
C ARG A 335 -13.12 -10.34 -6.69
N ARG A 336 -13.79 -9.31 -7.23
CA ARG A 336 -13.27 -8.56 -8.40
C ARG A 336 -11.97 -7.82 -8.08
N ILE A 337 -11.84 -7.26 -6.89
CA ILE A 337 -10.57 -6.66 -6.42
C ILE A 337 -9.47 -7.73 -6.37
N LEU A 338 -9.75 -8.91 -5.81
CA LEU A 338 -8.80 -10.01 -5.75
C LEU A 338 -8.36 -10.46 -7.14
N GLU A 339 -9.30 -10.68 -8.07
CA GLU A 339 -9.03 -11.08 -9.45
C GLU A 339 -8.17 -10.06 -10.19
N PHE A 340 -8.45 -8.77 -10.00
CA PHE A 340 -7.71 -7.71 -10.66
C PHE A 340 -6.27 -7.58 -10.14
N THR A 341 -6.11 -7.64 -8.81
CA THR A 341 -4.83 -7.38 -8.12
C THR A 341 -3.98 -8.64 -7.92
N GLY A 342 -4.57 -9.83 -8.05
CA GLY A 342 -3.93 -11.09 -7.68
C GLY A 342 -3.64 -11.22 -6.18
N GLY A 343 -4.34 -10.46 -5.33
CA GLY A 343 -4.15 -10.48 -3.88
C GLY A 343 -2.91 -9.72 -3.40
N ARG A 344 -2.44 -8.74 -4.16
CA ARG A 344 -1.29 -7.89 -3.80
C ARG A 344 -1.75 -6.69 -2.95
N PRO A 345 -1.32 -6.57 -1.67
CA PRO A 345 -1.92 -5.61 -0.73
C PRO A 345 -1.87 -4.15 -1.19
N MET A 346 -0.76 -3.72 -1.80
CA MET A 346 -0.62 -2.35 -2.30
C MET A 346 -1.68 -2.03 -3.37
N GLU A 347 -1.95 -2.96 -4.27
CA GLU A 347 -2.89 -2.76 -5.37
C GLU A 347 -4.33 -2.78 -4.87
N VAL A 348 -4.63 -3.61 -3.88
CA VAL A 348 -5.93 -3.60 -3.17
C VAL A 348 -6.19 -2.21 -2.60
N ASN A 349 -5.20 -1.63 -1.92
CA ASN A 349 -5.30 -0.26 -1.40
C ASN A 349 -5.44 0.78 -2.52
N GLN A 350 -4.71 0.62 -3.64
CA GLN A 350 -4.81 1.52 -4.78
C GLN A 350 -6.20 1.50 -5.42
N VAL A 351 -6.84 0.33 -5.55
CA VAL A 351 -8.24 0.24 -6.02
C VAL A 351 -9.17 1.04 -5.10
N CYS A 352 -9.11 0.79 -3.80
CA CYS A 352 -9.97 1.48 -2.83
C CYS A 352 -9.76 2.99 -2.88
N ARG A 353 -8.50 3.44 -2.91
CA ARG A 353 -8.15 4.85 -2.97
C ARG A 353 -8.59 5.50 -4.28
N ALA A 354 -8.40 4.84 -5.43
CA ALA A 354 -8.80 5.36 -6.74
C ALA A 354 -10.31 5.64 -6.81
N LEU A 355 -11.13 4.81 -6.18
CA LEU A 355 -12.58 4.98 -6.15
C LEU A 355 -13.03 6.13 -5.23
N MET A 356 -12.27 6.45 -4.18
CA MET A 356 -12.70 7.34 -3.09
C MET A 356 -11.93 8.67 -2.99
N THR A 357 -10.76 8.82 -3.61
CA THR A 357 -10.01 10.08 -3.50
C THR A 357 -10.52 11.13 -4.47
N GLN A 358 -10.68 12.39 -4.02
CA GLN A 358 -11.14 13.49 -4.87
C GLN A 358 -10.20 13.82 -6.04
N PHE A 359 -8.93 13.45 -5.91
CA PHE A 359 -7.87 13.68 -6.88
C PHE A 359 -7.80 12.62 -7.98
N SER A 360 -8.60 11.54 -7.89
CA SER A 360 -8.60 10.51 -8.91
C SER A 360 -9.58 10.84 -10.03
N GLU A 361 -9.13 10.71 -11.27
CA GLU A 361 -9.97 10.73 -12.46
C GLU A 361 -10.93 9.52 -12.53
N HIS A 362 -10.72 8.52 -11.67
CA HIS A 362 -11.53 7.31 -11.58
C HIS A 362 -12.44 7.27 -10.36
N LYS A 363 -12.57 8.39 -9.63
CA LYS A 363 -13.43 8.46 -8.46
C LYS A 363 -14.86 8.09 -8.83
N ASN A 364 -15.47 7.27 -8.01
CA ASN A 364 -16.85 6.81 -8.15
C ASN A 364 -17.41 6.71 -6.73
N TYR A 365 -17.97 7.81 -6.21
CA TYR A 365 -18.40 7.88 -4.83
C TYR A 365 -19.66 7.06 -4.61
N ARG A 366 -19.55 6.06 -3.73
CA ARG A 366 -20.63 5.15 -3.36
C ARG A 366 -20.61 4.91 -1.86
N PHE A 367 -21.79 4.76 -1.27
CA PHE A 367 -21.88 4.20 0.08
C PHE A 367 -21.82 2.67 0.06
N SER A 368 -22.15 2.04 -1.06
CA SER A 368 -22.02 0.58 -1.21
C SER A 368 -21.41 0.22 -2.55
N TYR A 369 -20.14 -0.17 -2.54
CA TYR A 369 -19.40 -0.59 -3.72
C TYR A 369 -19.74 -2.04 -4.12
N ARG A 370 -20.06 -2.22 -5.41
CA ARG A 370 -20.47 -3.48 -6.03
C ARG A 370 -19.46 -3.95 -7.07
N ALA A 371 -19.64 -5.16 -7.57
CA ALA A 371 -18.78 -5.75 -8.59
C ALA A 371 -18.69 -4.85 -9.83
N GLU A 372 -19.81 -4.23 -10.23
CA GLU A 372 -19.87 -3.36 -11.42
C GLU A 372 -19.04 -2.07 -11.24
N ASP A 373 -18.96 -1.54 -10.01
CA ASP A 373 -18.13 -0.37 -9.71
C ASP A 373 -16.63 -0.71 -9.84
N ILE A 374 -16.25 -1.93 -9.45
CA ILE A 374 -14.88 -2.44 -9.62
C ILE A 374 -14.60 -2.69 -11.10
N ASP A 375 -15.50 -3.39 -11.79
CA ASP A 375 -15.36 -3.70 -13.21
C ASP A 375 -15.23 -2.44 -14.08
N ALA A 376 -15.95 -1.36 -13.74
CA ALA A 376 -15.84 -0.08 -14.42
C ALA A 376 -14.45 0.57 -14.28
N LEU A 377 -13.79 0.38 -13.14
CA LEU A 377 -12.40 0.82 -12.93
C LEU A 377 -11.43 -0.11 -13.65
N THR A 378 -11.56 -1.42 -13.45
CA THR A 378 -10.58 -2.44 -13.87
C THR A 378 -10.68 -2.81 -15.33
N GLY A 379 -11.80 -2.49 -15.99
CA GLY A 379 -12.01 -2.65 -17.42
C GLY A 379 -11.31 -1.59 -18.28
N LYS A 380 -10.74 -0.54 -17.67
CA LYS A 380 -9.93 0.45 -18.36
C LYS A 380 -8.59 -0.13 -18.80
N LYS A 381 -7.97 0.47 -19.83
CA LYS A 381 -6.65 0.04 -20.29
C LYS A 381 -5.57 0.48 -19.30
N TYR A 382 -4.48 -0.27 -19.21
CA TYR A 382 -3.46 -0.03 -18.18
C TYR A 382 -2.86 1.39 -18.22
N TRP A 383 -2.75 2.02 -19.40
CA TRP A 383 -2.23 3.40 -19.50
C TRP A 383 -3.20 4.44 -18.94
N GLU A 384 -4.51 4.17 -19.00
CA GLU A 384 -5.53 5.01 -18.37
C GLU A 384 -5.48 4.87 -16.85
N LEU A 385 -4.88 3.81 -16.32
CA LEU A 385 -4.72 3.57 -14.89
C LEU A 385 -3.40 4.12 -14.33
N GLN A 386 -2.57 4.78 -15.15
CA GLN A 386 -1.23 5.19 -14.75
C GLN A 386 -1.21 6.08 -13.51
N ASP A 387 -2.13 7.03 -13.37
CA ASP A 387 -2.09 7.94 -12.22
C ASP A 387 -2.41 7.24 -10.90
N ALA A 388 -3.37 6.31 -10.91
CA ALA A 388 -3.78 5.58 -9.71
C ALA A 388 -2.86 4.39 -9.38
N PHE A 389 -2.26 3.76 -10.40
CA PHE A 389 -1.51 2.50 -10.29
C PHE A 389 -0.04 2.63 -10.71
N ARG A 390 0.50 3.84 -10.84
CA ARG A 390 1.87 4.11 -11.33
C ARG A 390 2.91 3.19 -10.69
N SER A 391 2.89 3.12 -9.36
CA SER A 391 3.86 2.32 -8.61
C SER A 391 3.73 0.81 -8.88
N ALA A 392 2.52 0.29 -9.11
CA ALA A 392 2.32 -1.11 -9.48
C ALA A 392 2.82 -1.38 -10.90
N ILE A 393 2.47 -0.50 -11.85
CA ILE A 393 2.86 -0.61 -13.26
C ILE A 393 4.38 -0.55 -13.40
N ASP A 394 5.02 0.43 -12.78
CA ASP A 394 6.48 0.58 -12.81
C ASP A 394 7.17 -0.62 -12.15
N ASN A 395 6.62 -1.14 -11.05
CA ASN A 395 7.15 -2.34 -10.39
C ASN A 395 7.07 -3.57 -11.31
N TYR A 396 5.94 -3.82 -11.96
CA TYR A 396 5.80 -4.95 -12.87
C TYR A 396 6.76 -4.88 -14.05
N ARG A 397 6.95 -3.68 -14.61
CA ARG A 397 7.95 -3.45 -15.66
C ARG A 397 9.36 -3.77 -15.17
N GLN A 398 9.70 -3.36 -13.95
CA GLN A 398 11.02 -3.66 -13.38
C GLN A 398 11.19 -5.14 -13.11
N VAL A 399 10.21 -5.80 -12.49
CA VAL A 399 10.28 -7.22 -12.17
C VAL A 399 10.41 -8.07 -13.43
N TYR A 400 9.58 -7.82 -14.43
CA TYR A 400 9.62 -8.56 -15.71
C TYR A 400 10.98 -8.42 -16.41
N ASN A 401 11.53 -7.21 -16.45
CA ASN A 401 12.77 -6.93 -17.17
C ASN A 401 14.05 -7.24 -16.39
N ARG A 402 14.03 -7.15 -15.06
CA ARG A 402 15.25 -7.18 -14.23
C ARG A 402 15.32 -8.35 -13.25
N SER A 403 14.17 -8.88 -12.82
CA SER A 403 14.12 -9.89 -11.76
C SER A 403 13.72 -11.27 -12.27
N MET A 404 13.10 -11.36 -13.44
CA MET A 404 12.85 -12.62 -14.13
C MET A 404 14.03 -12.99 -15.04
N ASN A 405 14.29 -14.29 -15.19
CA ASN A 405 15.18 -14.81 -16.23
C ASN A 405 14.42 -15.05 -17.56
N ASP A 406 15.13 -15.46 -18.61
CA ASP A 406 14.52 -15.69 -19.93
C ASP A 406 13.48 -16.82 -19.93
N VAL A 407 13.72 -17.87 -19.14
CA VAL A 407 12.79 -19.00 -19.01
C VAL A 407 11.49 -18.54 -18.39
N GLU A 408 11.57 -17.80 -17.28
CA GLU A 408 10.42 -17.25 -16.57
C GLU A 408 9.61 -16.28 -17.42
N ARG A 409 10.29 -15.39 -18.15
CA ARG A 409 9.63 -14.49 -19.11
C ARG A 409 8.87 -15.28 -20.18
N ALA A 410 9.50 -16.30 -20.76
CA ALA A 410 8.86 -17.15 -21.77
C ALA A 410 7.62 -17.88 -21.21
N LEU A 411 7.67 -18.34 -19.95
CA LEU A 411 6.51 -18.97 -19.29
C LEU A 411 5.37 -17.96 -19.06
N ILE A 412 5.69 -16.74 -18.60
CA ILE A 412 4.72 -15.66 -18.45
C ILE A 412 4.10 -15.28 -19.79
N ASP A 413 4.90 -15.07 -20.83
CA ASP A 413 4.43 -14.74 -22.17
C ASP A 413 3.48 -15.82 -22.71
N ARG A 414 3.82 -17.09 -22.51
CA ARG A 414 2.95 -18.22 -22.86
C ARG A 414 1.63 -18.17 -22.11
N LEU A 415 1.65 -17.96 -20.79
CA LEU A 415 0.42 -17.86 -19.98
C LEU A 415 -0.43 -16.64 -20.34
N ILE A 416 0.18 -15.54 -20.79
CA ILE A 416 -0.54 -14.36 -21.27
C ILE A 416 -1.29 -14.68 -22.57
N LEU A 417 -0.62 -15.34 -23.51
CA LEU A 417 -1.15 -15.70 -24.83
C LEU A 417 -2.24 -16.79 -24.75
N GLU A 418 -1.99 -17.86 -24.00
CA GLU A 418 -2.90 -19.02 -23.89
C GLU A 418 -3.98 -18.82 -22.82
N GLY A 419 -3.76 -17.91 -21.86
CA GLY A 419 -4.67 -17.60 -20.76
C GLY A 419 -4.60 -18.60 -19.61
N GLU A 420 -4.85 -19.87 -19.90
CA GLU A 420 -4.68 -21.01 -18.98
C GLU A 420 -3.87 -22.09 -19.69
N VAL A 421 -2.89 -22.68 -19.01
CA VAL A 421 -2.03 -23.75 -19.55
C VAL A 421 -2.07 -24.95 -18.63
N SER A 422 -2.22 -26.16 -19.17
CA SER A 422 -2.25 -27.39 -18.36
C SER A 422 -0.98 -27.57 -17.54
N THR A 423 -1.11 -28.06 -16.30
CA THR A 423 0.05 -28.39 -15.45
C THR A 423 0.90 -29.52 -16.03
N SER A 424 0.36 -30.33 -16.96
CA SER A 424 1.12 -31.35 -17.69
C SER A 424 2.06 -30.77 -18.75
N ASP A 425 1.81 -29.54 -19.19
CA ASP A 425 2.44 -28.96 -20.38
C ASP A 425 3.50 -27.90 -20.02
N MET A 426 3.75 -27.72 -18.72
CA MET A 426 4.76 -26.81 -18.18
C MET A 426 5.59 -27.55 -17.14
N ASP A 427 6.90 -27.30 -17.15
CA ASP A 427 7.80 -27.79 -16.12
C ASP A 427 7.46 -27.15 -14.77
N ALA A 428 7.08 -27.97 -13.80
CA ALA A 428 6.67 -27.52 -12.48
C ALA A 428 7.80 -26.78 -11.75
N ASP A 429 9.05 -27.25 -11.90
CA ASP A 429 10.20 -26.64 -11.24
C ASP A 429 10.52 -25.27 -11.83
N ALA A 430 10.33 -25.10 -13.14
CA ALA A 430 10.52 -23.82 -13.82
C ALA A 430 9.41 -22.80 -13.49
N VAL A 431 8.19 -23.27 -13.18
CA VAL A 431 7.05 -22.41 -12.83
C VAL A 431 7.02 -22.04 -11.34
N GLN A 432 7.56 -22.90 -10.46
CA GLN A 432 7.48 -22.70 -9.02
C GLN A 432 7.97 -21.32 -8.54
N PRO A 433 9.09 -20.76 -9.03
CA PRO A 433 9.51 -19.40 -8.64
C PRO A 433 8.49 -18.31 -8.97
N LEU A 434 7.69 -18.49 -10.03
CA LEU A 434 6.61 -17.56 -10.40
C LEU A 434 5.37 -17.72 -9.52
N ILE A 435 5.13 -18.92 -8.98
CA ILE A 435 4.09 -19.19 -7.98
C ILE A 435 4.51 -18.60 -6.64
N ASP A 436 5.73 -18.89 -6.18
CA ASP A 436 6.30 -18.40 -4.93
C ASP A 436 6.31 -16.86 -4.88
N THR A 437 6.47 -16.24 -6.04
CA THR A 437 6.45 -14.78 -6.18
C THR A 437 5.12 -14.21 -6.65
N THR A 438 4.07 -15.05 -6.67
CA THR A 438 2.66 -14.68 -6.83
C THR A 438 2.25 -14.17 -8.20
N PHE A 439 3.06 -14.36 -9.23
CA PHE A 439 2.70 -13.98 -10.61
C PHE A 439 1.96 -15.07 -11.36
N VAL A 440 2.09 -16.32 -10.92
CA VAL A 440 1.35 -17.44 -11.45
C VAL A 440 0.53 -18.04 -10.32
N ALA A 441 -0.73 -18.37 -10.63
CA ALA A 441 -1.59 -19.15 -9.77
C ALA A 441 -1.78 -20.53 -10.39
N LYS A 442 -1.77 -21.56 -9.53
CA LYS A 442 -2.15 -22.93 -9.88
C LYS A 442 -3.58 -23.16 -9.44
N ASP A 443 -4.45 -23.54 -10.36
CA ASP A 443 -5.78 -24.05 -10.05
C ASP A 443 -5.70 -25.57 -9.99
N GLU A 444 -5.67 -26.11 -8.77
CA GLU A 444 -5.55 -27.57 -8.56
C GLU A 444 -6.80 -28.33 -9.03
N THR A 445 -7.96 -27.69 -9.03
CA THR A 445 -9.22 -28.34 -9.42
C THR A 445 -9.30 -28.53 -10.93
N LYS A 446 -8.75 -27.58 -11.69
CA LYS A 446 -8.70 -27.63 -13.15
C LYS A 446 -7.41 -28.25 -13.69
N GLY A 447 -6.36 -28.33 -12.86
CA GLY A 447 -5.03 -28.77 -13.31
C GLY A 447 -4.39 -27.78 -14.28
N VAL A 448 -4.52 -26.47 -14.03
CA VAL A 448 -3.96 -25.44 -14.91
C VAL A 448 -3.15 -24.38 -14.15
N TYR A 449 -2.19 -23.78 -14.84
CA TYR A 449 -1.51 -22.55 -14.47
C TYR A 449 -2.13 -21.35 -15.18
N ARG A 450 -2.15 -20.19 -14.52
CA ARG A 450 -2.61 -18.92 -15.08
C ARG A 450 -1.85 -17.75 -14.48
N VAL A 451 -1.80 -16.62 -15.20
CA VAL A 451 -1.29 -15.36 -14.63
C VAL A 451 -2.18 -14.93 -13.46
N ASN A 452 -1.56 -14.57 -12.34
CA ASN A 452 -2.24 -14.06 -11.16
C ASN A 452 -2.32 -12.52 -11.19
N GLY A 453 -3.55 -12.00 -11.22
CA GLY A 453 -3.86 -10.58 -11.29
C GLY A 453 -3.98 -10.05 -12.72
N THR A 454 -5.17 -9.56 -13.06
CA THR A 454 -5.46 -8.95 -14.38
C THR A 454 -4.59 -7.72 -14.66
N LEU A 455 -4.29 -6.89 -13.66
CA LEU A 455 -3.46 -5.70 -13.86
C LEU A 455 -2.06 -6.07 -14.38
N PHE A 456 -1.43 -7.08 -13.79
CA PHE A 456 -0.12 -7.56 -14.22
C PHE A 456 -0.16 -8.04 -15.68
N LYS A 457 -1.16 -8.85 -16.04
CA LYS A 457 -1.38 -9.29 -17.43
C LYS A 457 -1.51 -8.11 -18.39
N GLN A 458 -2.33 -7.11 -18.05
CA GLN A 458 -2.55 -5.93 -18.90
C GLN A 458 -1.28 -5.10 -19.10
N VAL A 459 -0.48 -4.92 -18.06
CA VAL A 459 0.80 -4.17 -18.14
C VAL A 459 1.78 -4.86 -19.08
N LEU A 460 1.89 -6.18 -19.01
CA LEU A 460 2.82 -6.93 -19.86
C LEU A 460 2.38 -6.98 -21.33
N LEU A 461 1.08 -7.17 -21.61
CA LEU A 461 0.53 -7.00 -22.97
C LEU A 461 0.84 -5.61 -23.53
N GLY A 462 0.83 -4.61 -22.67
CA GLY A 462 1.18 -3.23 -23.00
C GLY A 462 2.66 -2.93 -23.26
N LEU A 463 3.57 -3.87 -22.95
CA LEU A 463 5.00 -3.76 -23.28
C LEU A 463 5.35 -4.41 -24.63
N GLN A 464 4.49 -5.31 -25.10
CA GLN A 464 4.68 -6.05 -26.35
C GLN A 464 4.18 -5.27 -27.58
N HIS A 465 3.53 -4.12 -27.37
CA HIS A 465 3.01 -3.18 -28.37
C HIS A 465 3.54 -1.78 -28.08
#